data_AF-A0A2N7QAY2-F1
#
_entry.id   AF-A0A2N7QAY2-F1
#
_cell.length_a   1.000
_cell.length_b   1.000
_cell.length_c   1.000
_cell.angle_alpha   90.00
_cell.angle_beta   90.00
_cell.angle_gamma   90.00
#
_symmetry.space_group_name_H-M   'P 1'
#
loop_
_entity.id
_entity.type
_entity.pdbx_description
1 polymer ?
#
loop_
_entity_poly.entity_id
_entity_poly.type
_entity_poly.pdbx_seq_one_letter_code
_entity_poly.pdbx_strand_id
1 'polypeptide(L)'
;YLAWGVIPTNSETLENISLKEIVYKFKSQLKDLSFILNISEDEILKKSLFTPACGLGSLSESLSIKAFEFLKNFKNFIEGER
;
A
#
# COMPACT_ATOMS: atom_id res chain seq x y z
N TYR A 1 2.19 16.08 1.84
CA TYR A 1 2.30 14.63 2.09
C TYR A 1 1.11 13.95 1.42
N LEU A 2 1.33 12.80 0.80
CA LEU A 2 0.32 11.98 0.11
C LEU A 2 0.12 10.68 0.88
N ALA A 3 -1.13 10.34 1.22
CA ALA A 3 -1.45 9.06 1.83
C ALA A 3 -1.91 8.07 0.75
N TRP A 4 -1.28 6.89 0.72
CA TRP A 4 -1.58 5.82 -0.21
C TRP A 4 -2.36 4.72 0.50
N GLY A 5 -3.58 4.48 0.05
CA GLY A 5 -4.41 3.34 0.45
C GLY A 5 -3.96 2.07 -0.24
N VAL A 6 -2.85 1.48 0.23
CA VAL A 6 -2.21 0.32 -0.45
C VAL A 6 -2.79 -1.02 -0.03
N ILE A 7 -3.35 -1.12 1.18
CA ILE A 7 -3.90 -2.37 1.69
C ILE A 7 -5.42 -2.37 1.51
N PRO A 8 -6.02 -3.38 0.84
CA PRO A 8 -7.47 -3.48 0.69
C PRO A 8 -8.16 -3.66 2.04
N THR A 9 -9.42 -3.23 2.13
CA THR A 9 -10.21 -3.28 3.37
C THR A 9 -11.49 -4.11 3.26
N ASN A 10 -11.64 -4.88 2.16
CA ASN A 10 -12.72 -5.86 2.03
C ASN A 10 -12.19 -7.27 2.32
N SER A 11 -13.01 -8.08 3.00
CA SER A 11 -12.60 -9.42 3.48
C SER A 11 -12.17 -10.36 2.36
N GLU A 12 -12.95 -10.42 1.27
CA GLU A 12 -12.69 -11.32 0.14
C GLU A 12 -11.32 -11.09 -0.49
N THR A 13 -10.95 -9.82 -0.70
CA THR A 13 -9.63 -9.48 -1.25
C THR A 13 -8.53 -9.76 -0.23
N LEU A 14 -8.72 -9.39 1.04
CA LEU A 14 -7.72 -9.61 2.09
C LEU A 14 -7.40 -11.09 2.31
N GLU A 15 -8.36 -11.98 2.08
CA GLU A 15 -8.17 -13.42 2.21
C GLU A 15 -7.19 -13.96 1.15
N ASN A 16 -7.29 -13.47 -0.08
CA ASN A 16 -6.63 -14.07 -1.24
C ASN A 16 -5.41 -13.29 -1.77
N ILE A 17 -5.28 -12.01 -1.43
CA ILE A 17 -4.23 -11.15 -1.98
C ILE A 17 -2.84 -11.53 -1.46
N SER A 18 -1.84 -11.42 -2.33
CA SER A 18 -0.42 -11.55 -1.96
C SER A 18 0.28 -10.19 -1.83
N LEU A 19 1.38 -10.16 -1.08
CA LEU A 19 2.24 -8.97 -0.96
C LEU A 19 2.76 -8.52 -2.34
N LYS A 20 3.07 -9.47 -3.21
CA LYS A 20 3.64 -9.21 -4.54
C LYS A 20 2.66 -8.46 -5.43
N GLU A 21 1.38 -8.81 -5.38
CA GLU A 21 0.32 -8.10 -6.11
C GLU A 21 0.12 -6.67 -5.60
N ILE A 22 0.16 -6.47 -4.28
CA ILE A 22 0.06 -5.14 -3.65
C ILE A 22 1.21 -4.24 -4.13
N VAL A 23 2.45 -4.75 -4.07
CA VAL A 23 3.65 -4.03 -4.51
C VAL A 23 3.57 -3.70 -6.01
N TYR A 24 3.19 -4.67 -6.84
CA TYR A 24 3.08 -4.46 -8.28
C TYR A 24 2.08 -3.33 -8.61
N LYS A 25 0.89 -3.37 -8.00
CA LYS A 25 -0.13 -2.35 -8.19
C LYS A 25 0.35 -0.97 -7.74
N PHE A 26 0.98 -0.89 -6.58
CA PHE A 26 1.55 0.36 -6.07
C PHE A 26 2.64 0.92 -7.00
N LYS A 27 3.60 0.10 -7.44
CA LYS A 27 4.68 0.55 -8.33
C LYS A 27 4.15 1.09 -9.66
N SER A 28 3.12 0.44 -10.22
CA SER A 28 2.45 0.96 -11.42
C SER A 28 1.86 2.36 -11.17
N GLN A 29 1.11 2.52 -10.07
CA GLN A 29 0.50 3.81 -9.72
C GLN A 29 1.52 4.90 -9.40
N LEU A 30 2.64 4.54 -8.75
CA LEU A 30 3.75 5.45 -8.47
C LEU A 30 4.39 5.94 -9.76
N LYS A 31 4.65 5.04 -10.70
CA LYS A 31 5.20 5.38 -12.02
C LYS A 31 4.25 6.28 -12.82
N ASP A 32 2.96 5.96 -12.82
CA ASP A 32 1.95 6.77 -13.51
C ASP A 32 1.87 8.18 -12.91
N LEU A 33 1.85 8.29 -11.57
CA LEU A 33 1.84 9.58 -10.88
C LEU A 33 3.12 10.37 -11.12
N SER A 34 4.28 9.70 -11.08
CA SER A 34 5.59 10.29 -11.38
C SER A 34 5.60 10.91 -12.78
N PHE A 35 5.10 10.18 -13.77
CA PHE A 35 5.00 10.66 -15.15
C PHE A 35 4.05 11.85 -15.29
N ILE A 36 2.85 11.78 -14.71
CA ILE A 36 1.83 12.84 -14.82
C ILE A 36 2.30 14.14 -14.16
N LEU A 37 2.94 14.05 -12.98
CA LEU A 37 3.38 15.23 -12.23
C LEU A 37 4.76 15.74 -12.65
N ASN A 38 5.50 14.97 -13.46
CA ASN A 38 6.90 15.22 -13.77
C ASN A 38 7.76 15.39 -12.50
N ILE A 39 7.55 14.51 -11.52
CA ILE A 39 8.28 14.44 -10.25
C ILE A 39 8.86 13.03 -10.13
N SER A 40 10.11 12.88 -9.67
CA SER A 40 10.72 11.54 -9.52
C SER A 40 9.97 10.68 -8.49
N GLU A 41 9.98 9.37 -8.71
CA GLU A 41 9.38 8.39 -7.78
C GLU A 41 9.94 8.55 -6.35
N ASP A 42 11.24 8.82 -6.20
CA ASP A 42 11.90 9.06 -4.92
C ASP A 42 11.35 10.28 -4.17
N GLU A 43 11.11 11.39 -4.85
CA GLU A 43 10.54 12.60 -4.22
C GLU A 43 9.10 12.38 -3.79
N ILE A 44 8.32 11.63 -4.58
CA ILE A 44 6.97 11.21 -4.20
C ILE A 44 7.03 10.33 -2.95
N LEU A 45 7.92 9.34 -2.93
CA LEU A 45 8.09 8.41 -1.80
C LEU A 45 8.52 9.13 -0.51
N LYS A 46 9.43 10.11 -0.58
CA LYS A 46 9.83 10.94 0.58
C LYS A 46 8.68 11.71 1.20
N LYS A 47 7.61 11.98 0.45
CA LYS A 47 6.40 12.67 0.90
C LYS A 47 5.19 11.75 1.02
N SER A 48 5.40 10.44 1.11
CA SER A 48 4.33 9.44 1.16
C SER A 48 4.10 8.87 2.56
N LEU A 49 2.84 8.57 2.84
CA LEU A 49 2.39 7.76 3.98
C LEU A 49 1.64 6.55 3.43
N PHE A 50 1.84 5.37 4.03
CA PHE A 50 1.16 4.14 3.61
C PHE A 50 0.09 3.76 4.62
N THR A 51 -1.09 3.42 4.11
CA THR A 51 -2.30 3.19 4.91
C THR A 51 -3.15 2.07 4.31
N PRO A 52 -4.08 1.48 5.07
CA PRO A 52 -5.19 0.77 4.47
C PRO A 52 -6.06 1.72 3.63
N ALA A 53 -6.77 1.19 2.64
CA ALA A 53 -7.57 1.97 1.69
C ALA A 53 -8.73 2.73 2.37
N CYS A 54 -9.21 2.26 3.52
CA CYS A 54 -10.22 2.89 4.35
C CYS A 54 -10.07 2.41 5.81
N GLY A 55 -11.04 2.71 6.67
CA GLY A 55 -11.13 2.12 8.00
C GLY A 55 -11.36 0.60 7.95
N LEU A 56 -10.97 -0.10 9.03
CA LEU A 56 -11.11 -1.55 9.18
C LEU A 56 -12.34 -1.95 10.02
N GLY A 57 -13.23 -1.01 10.34
CA GLY A 57 -14.31 -1.22 11.31
C GLY A 57 -15.35 -2.27 10.91
N SER A 58 -15.40 -2.66 9.64
CA SER A 58 -16.28 -3.73 9.13
C SER A 58 -15.61 -5.10 9.08
N LEU A 59 -14.32 -5.20 9.41
CA LEU A 59 -13.57 -6.45 9.39
C LEU A 59 -13.60 -7.14 10.76
N SER A 60 -13.38 -8.45 10.77
CA SER A 60 -13.03 -9.15 12.00
C SER A 60 -11.67 -8.67 12.53
N GLU A 61 -11.40 -8.92 13.81
CA GLU A 61 -10.10 -8.65 14.42
C GLU A 61 -8.97 -9.37 13.67
N SER A 62 -9.17 -10.64 13.31
CA SER A 62 -8.18 -11.44 12.57
C SER A 62 -7.83 -10.84 11.20
N LEU A 63 -8.85 -10.39 10.45
CA LEU A 63 -8.63 -9.72 9.16
C LEU A 63 -8.00 -8.34 9.33
N SER A 64 -8.32 -7.63 10.41
CA SER A 64 -7.71 -6.34 10.74
C SER A 64 -6.22 -6.49 11.03
N ILE A 65 -5.84 -7.51 11.83
CA ILE A 65 -4.44 -7.85 12.10
C ILE A 65 -3.73 -8.20 10.79
N LYS A 66 -4.32 -9.06 9.95
CA LYS A 66 -3.76 -9.42 8.64
C LYS A 66 -3.53 -8.19 7.76
N ALA A 67 -4.45 -7.23 7.74
CA ALA A 67 -4.28 -5.97 7.01
C ALA A 67 -3.07 -5.17 7.53
N PHE A 68 -2.89 -5.07 8.83
CA PHE A 68 -1.72 -4.38 9.41
C PHE A 68 -0.41 -5.13 9.19
N GLU A 69 -0.41 -6.46 9.20
CA GLU A 69 0.75 -7.27 8.82
C GLU A 69 1.15 -7.02 7.37
N PHE A 70 0.18 -6.98 6.44
CA PHE A 70 0.44 -6.60 5.06
C PHE A 70 1.00 -5.19 4.94
N LEU A 71 0.47 -4.22 5.68
CA LEU A 71 0.97 -2.84 5.66
C LEU A 71 2.43 -2.77 6.14
N LYS A 72 2.76 -3.48 7.21
CA LYS A 72 4.14 -3.57 7.74
C LYS A 72 5.07 -4.23 6.72
N ASN A 73 4.65 -5.35 6.13
CA ASN A 73 5.45 -6.08 5.15
C ASN A 73 5.65 -5.28 3.87
N PHE A 74 4.61 -4.57 3.41
CA PHE A 74 4.68 -3.65 2.29
C PHE A 74 5.68 -2.53 2.55
N LYS A 75 5.61 -1.88 3.72
CA LYS A 75 6.55 -0.82 4.09
C LYS A 75 8.00 -1.33 4.09
N ASN A 76 8.25 -2.47 4.73
CA ASN A 76 9.58 -3.08 4.77
C ASN A 76 10.11 -3.40 3.36
N PHE A 77 9.24 -3.89 2.47
CA PHE A 77 9.61 -4.20 1.09
C PHE A 77 10.02 -2.93 0.33
N ILE A 78 9.23 -1.85 0.43
CA ILE A 78 9.51 -0.58 -0.26
C ILE A 78 10.73 0.15 0.32
N GLU A 79 11.01 0.00 1.61
CA GLU A 79 12.20 0.60 2.24
C GLU A 79 13.47 -0.23 2.02
N GLY A 80 13.36 -1.56 1.91
CA GLY A 80 14.50 -2.46 1.68
C GLY A 80 15.00 -2.51 0.22
N GLU A 81 14.27 -1.94 -0.73
CA GLU A 81 14.72 -1.74 -2.12
C GLU A 81 15.54 -0.45 -2.32
N ARG A 82 15.71 0.38 -1.27
CA ARG A 82 16.44 1.64 -1.32
C ARG A 82 17.90 1.52 -0.91
#